data_AF-A0A6N2L7W0-F1
#
_entry.id   AF-A0A6N2L7W0-F1
#
_cell.length_a   1.000
_cell.length_b   1.000
_cell.length_c   1.000
_cell.angle_alpha   90.00
_cell.angle_beta   90.00
_cell.angle_gamma   90.00
#
_symmetry.space_group_name_H-M   'P 1'
#
loop_
_entity.id
_entity.type
_entity.pdbx_description
1 polymer ?
#
loop_
_entity_poly.entity_id
_entity_poly.type
_entity_poly.pdbx_seq_one_letter_code
_entity_poly.pdbx_strand_id
1 'polypeptide(L)'
;MSEDGSSSEETNTPTTSVSQDTSTAETTAITTSAFNIHPETPSSSSSFNTHLAVQSLSSILTTVSPSLLSQDQDPAFYLLHNPDISSQVSSLLHLPDSGAGDNNLCRWFYDTFQSSEPQLQLVVLRFLPIIAGLYLSRVALKKPLAGFEAVLLAIYAHETTSRAGQAVTVNVPDLSYPSIYHESKRPAKDNDAADLNLAVISPSLEPHGTVRSTRRARIVGVALELYYSKISLMPVGSKIDFCEFCKVWSGQEGHELQDDEDSVEFQENQGNADKESVIKEGRIALPWELLQPISRILGHCLLGPTRDEELIGSASAACRSLYSRSLHDINPHAILATRSLLRLSKMALDPKNNVDHTEIPMSDVISL
;
A
#
# COMPACT_ATOMS: atom_id res chain seq x y z
N MET A 1 -19.00 34.59 -49.90
CA MET A 1 -20.23 33.96 -50.41
C MET A 1 -21.37 34.55 -49.59
N SER A 2 -22.36 35.08 -50.31
CA SER A 2 -23.47 35.91 -49.82
C SER A 2 -24.58 35.10 -49.13
N GLU A 3 -25.57 35.86 -48.62
CA GLU A 3 -26.97 35.52 -48.25
C GLU A 3 -27.19 35.17 -46.76
N ASP A 4 -27.79 36.10 -45.99
CA ASP A 4 -29.25 36.29 -45.70
C ASP A 4 -29.70 35.34 -44.56
N GLY A 5 -30.53 35.65 -43.57
CA GLY A 5 -31.38 36.79 -43.22
C GLY A 5 -32.43 36.32 -42.19
N SER A 6 -32.86 37.21 -41.30
CA SER A 6 -34.17 37.28 -40.59
C SER A 6 -34.60 36.27 -39.48
N SER A 7 -34.70 36.81 -38.25
CA SER A 7 -35.84 36.90 -37.31
C SER A 7 -37.02 35.90 -37.38
N SER A 8 -37.40 35.36 -36.20
CA SER A 8 -38.77 35.48 -35.62
C SER A 8 -38.87 34.91 -34.19
N GLU A 9 -39.46 35.69 -33.27
CA GLU A 9 -39.97 35.31 -31.94
C GLU A 9 -41.23 34.44 -32.06
N GLU A 10 -41.51 33.59 -31.06
CA GLU A 10 -42.88 33.40 -30.56
C GLU A 10 -42.91 32.77 -29.15
N THR A 11 -43.84 33.30 -28.35
CA THR A 11 -44.08 33.04 -26.92
C THR A 11 -45.28 32.11 -26.77
N ASN A 12 -45.34 31.22 -25.77
CA ASN A 12 -46.60 30.65 -25.26
C ASN A 12 -46.50 30.13 -23.79
N THR A 13 -47.23 30.80 -22.90
CA THR A 13 -47.76 30.38 -21.57
C THR A 13 -49.06 29.54 -21.71
N PRO A 14 -49.86 29.11 -20.68
CA PRO A 14 -49.76 29.07 -19.18
C PRO A 14 -50.12 27.66 -18.57
N THR A 15 -50.16 27.34 -17.25
CA THR A 15 -51.30 27.55 -16.28
C THR A 15 -51.11 26.77 -14.94
N THR A 16 -51.12 27.51 -13.79
CA THR A 16 -51.76 27.34 -12.43
C THR A 16 -51.60 26.05 -11.57
N SER A 17 -51.22 26.07 -10.26
CA SER A 17 -52.07 26.47 -9.10
C SER A 17 -51.41 26.41 -7.68
N VAL A 18 -51.69 27.44 -6.85
CA VAL A 18 -52.08 27.50 -5.39
C VAL A 18 -51.05 27.09 -4.29
N SER A 19 -50.47 28.03 -3.50
CA SER A 19 -50.82 28.55 -2.12
C SER A 19 -50.70 27.51 -0.98
N GLN A 20 -50.24 27.72 0.26
CA GLN A 20 -49.82 28.84 1.15
C GLN A 20 -49.21 28.14 2.41
N ASP A 21 -48.19 28.68 3.10
CA ASP A 21 -48.22 28.90 4.56
C ASP A 21 -46.94 29.51 5.18
N THR A 22 -47.13 30.73 5.70
CA THR A 22 -46.84 31.25 7.04
C THR A 22 -45.50 30.94 7.75
N SER A 23 -44.69 32.00 7.88
CA SER A 23 -43.54 32.15 8.77
C SER A 23 -43.93 32.61 10.18
N THR A 24 -43.42 31.95 11.22
CA THR A 24 -43.35 32.51 12.59
C THR A 24 -41.96 32.21 13.17
N ALA A 25 -41.32 33.23 13.71
CA ALA A 25 -39.98 33.18 14.31
C ALA A 25 -40.05 32.83 15.80
N GLU A 26 -39.11 32.03 16.31
CA GLU A 26 -38.73 32.07 17.74
C GLU A 26 -37.35 31.42 18.00
N THR A 27 -36.42 32.30 18.42
CA THR A 27 -35.33 32.18 19.40
C THR A 27 -34.79 30.79 19.80
N THR A 28 -33.55 30.52 19.40
CA THR A 28 -32.72 29.38 19.84
C THR A 28 -32.20 29.60 21.27
N ALA A 29 -32.65 28.76 22.21
CA ALA A 29 -32.00 28.57 23.51
C ALA A 29 -31.18 27.27 23.50
N ILE A 30 -29.92 27.39 23.94
CA ILE A 30 -28.96 26.30 24.09
C ILE A 30 -29.37 25.47 25.31
N THR A 31 -29.55 24.16 25.15
CA THR A 31 -29.43 23.21 26.27
C THR A 31 -28.87 21.88 25.76
N THR A 32 -27.70 21.57 26.28
CA THR A 32 -26.95 20.32 26.22
C THR A 32 -27.76 19.11 26.73
N SER A 33 -27.85 18.05 25.92
CA SER A 33 -28.16 16.71 26.43
C SER A 33 -27.47 15.61 25.59
N ALA A 34 -26.47 15.00 26.21
CA ALA A 34 -25.94 13.63 26.03
C ALA A 34 -25.94 13.00 24.62
N PHE A 35 -24.75 12.90 24.03
CA PHE A 35 -24.46 11.97 22.94
C PHE A 35 -24.64 10.52 23.42
N ASN A 36 -25.73 9.89 23.02
CA ASN A 36 -25.90 8.45 23.09
C ASN A 36 -25.46 7.88 21.74
N ILE A 37 -24.26 7.31 21.68
CA ILE A 37 -23.74 6.64 20.48
C ILE A 37 -24.40 5.27 20.40
N HIS A 38 -25.38 5.12 19.50
CA HIS A 38 -25.86 3.82 19.05
C HIS A 38 -24.85 3.27 18.02
N PRO A 39 -24.49 1.96 18.06
CA PRO A 39 -23.64 1.38 17.04
C PRO A 39 -24.40 1.33 15.72
N GLU A 40 -23.85 1.97 14.68
CA GLU A 40 -24.40 1.94 13.33
C GLU A 40 -24.46 0.50 12.81
N THR A 41 -25.66 0.06 12.44
CA THR A 41 -25.88 -1.17 11.69
C THR A 41 -25.26 -1.04 10.31
N PRO A 42 -24.47 -2.02 9.81
CA PRO A 42 -23.95 -1.97 8.45
C PRO A 42 -25.10 -1.94 7.44
N SER A 43 -25.00 -1.04 6.46
CA SER A 43 -25.99 -0.91 5.38
C SER A 43 -26.21 -2.26 4.68
N SER A 44 -27.47 -2.63 4.43
CA SER A 44 -27.84 -3.93 3.85
C SER A 44 -27.20 -4.23 2.48
N SER A 45 -26.78 -3.20 1.75
CA SER A 45 -26.08 -3.31 0.47
C SER A 45 -24.62 -3.77 0.61
N SER A 46 -23.92 -3.36 1.68
CA SER A 46 -22.51 -3.74 1.94
C SER A 46 -22.39 -5.25 2.20
N SER A 47 -23.31 -5.81 2.99
CA SER A 47 -23.35 -7.25 3.27
C SER A 47 -23.61 -8.09 2.01
N PHE A 48 -24.47 -7.62 1.10
CA PHE A 48 -24.81 -8.34 -0.13
C PHE A 48 -23.63 -8.45 -1.12
N ASN A 49 -22.92 -7.34 -1.37
CA ASN A 49 -21.76 -7.34 -2.27
C ASN A 49 -20.64 -8.25 -1.76
N THR A 50 -20.41 -8.23 -0.44
CA THR A 50 -19.43 -9.10 0.21
C THR A 50 -19.79 -10.57 0.05
N HIS A 51 -21.07 -10.92 0.25
CA HIS A 51 -21.53 -12.29 0.05
C HIS A 51 -21.36 -12.75 -1.42
N LEU A 52 -21.69 -11.91 -2.40
CA LEU A 52 -21.49 -12.23 -3.82
C LEU A 52 -20.02 -12.43 -4.16
N ALA A 53 -19.12 -11.59 -3.65
CA ALA A 53 -17.68 -11.72 -3.86
C ALA A 53 -17.16 -13.04 -3.28
N VAL A 54 -17.57 -13.40 -2.06
CA VAL A 54 -17.19 -14.67 -1.40
C VAL A 54 -17.72 -15.87 -2.18
N GLN A 55 -18.98 -15.83 -2.61
CA GLN A 55 -19.58 -16.89 -3.41
C GLN A 55 -18.85 -17.06 -4.75
N SER A 56 -18.52 -15.96 -5.43
CA SER A 56 -17.75 -16.00 -6.67
C SER A 56 -16.35 -16.59 -6.44
N LEU A 57 -15.67 -16.24 -5.35
CA LEU A 57 -14.36 -16.81 -5.02
C LEU A 57 -14.45 -18.31 -4.75
N SER A 58 -15.49 -18.74 -4.03
CA SER A 58 -15.71 -20.15 -3.71
C SER A 58 -15.84 -21.03 -4.97
N SER A 59 -16.36 -20.48 -6.07
CA SER A 59 -16.44 -21.20 -7.35
C SER A 59 -15.08 -21.39 -8.04
N ILE A 60 -14.08 -20.60 -7.66
CA ILE A 60 -12.71 -20.65 -8.19
C ILE A 60 -11.83 -21.58 -7.33
N LEU A 61 -12.11 -21.65 -6.03
CA LEU A 61 -11.35 -22.47 -5.08
C LEU A 61 -11.78 -23.95 -5.17
N THR A 62 -10.81 -24.86 -5.13
CA THR A 62 -11.05 -26.30 -5.23
C THR A 62 -11.50 -26.92 -3.91
N THR A 63 -11.13 -26.32 -2.77
CA THR A 63 -11.55 -26.77 -1.43
C THR A 63 -12.22 -25.62 -0.68
N VAL A 64 -13.55 -25.57 -0.76
CA VAL A 64 -14.37 -24.60 -0.04
C VAL A 64 -14.76 -25.19 1.32
N SER A 65 -14.28 -24.58 2.40
CA SER A 65 -14.78 -24.90 3.74
C SER A 65 -16.24 -24.43 3.87
N PRO A 66 -17.16 -25.25 4.42
CA PRO A 66 -18.56 -24.85 4.66
C PRO A 66 -18.70 -23.55 5.47
N SER A 67 -17.68 -23.22 6.26
CA SER A 67 -17.53 -22.03 7.10
C SER A 67 -17.55 -20.70 6.34
N LEU A 68 -17.18 -20.68 5.05
CA LEU A 68 -17.21 -19.46 4.21
C LEU A 68 -18.62 -18.93 3.97
N LEU A 69 -19.63 -19.80 4.11
CA LEU A 69 -21.04 -19.50 3.87
C LEU A 69 -21.84 -19.36 5.17
N SER A 70 -21.19 -19.52 6.32
CA SER A 70 -21.83 -19.35 7.63
C SER A 70 -22.08 -17.87 7.89
N GLN A 71 -23.36 -17.48 8.02
CA GLN A 71 -23.83 -16.10 8.20
C GLN A 71 -23.42 -15.44 9.53
N ASP A 72 -22.75 -16.16 10.43
CA ASP A 72 -22.46 -15.72 11.80
C ASP A 72 -21.17 -14.89 11.95
N GLN A 73 -20.31 -14.81 10.92
CA GLN A 73 -19.09 -14.01 10.95
C GLN A 73 -18.97 -13.06 9.75
N ASP A 74 -18.22 -11.97 9.90
CA ASP A 74 -17.86 -11.09 8.79
C ASP A 74 -17.03 -11.86 7.76
N PRO A 75 -17.59 -12.15 6.57
CA PRO A 75 -16.94 -13.02 5.61
C PRO A 75 -15.70 -12.37 4.99
N ALA A 76 -15.60 -11.03 4.95
CA ALA A 76 -14.40 -10.35 4.47
C ALA A 76 -13.24 -10.51 5.46
N PHE A 77 -13.52 -10.41 6.76
CA PHE A 77 -12.52 -10.67 7.80
C PHE A 77 -11.98 -12.11 7.75
N TYR A 78 -12.87 -13.08 7.54
CA TYR A 78 -12.49 -14.49 7.39
C TYR A 78 -11.60 -14.72 6.17
N LEU A 79 -11.96 -14.15 5.01
CA LEU A 79 -11.12 -14.19 3.80
C LEU A 79 -9.76 -13.53 4.01
N LEU A 80 -9.71 -12.44 4.77
CA LEU A 80 -8.47 -11.72 5.04
C LEU A 80 -7.52 -12.50 5.95
N HIS A 81 -8.00 -13.33 6.88
CA HIS A 81 -7.14 -13.97 7.89
C HIS A 81 -6.97 -15.49 7.75
N ASN A 82 -7.84 -16.16 7.00
CA ASN A 82 -7.79 -17.62 6.88
C ASN A 82 -6.53 -18.09 6.11
N PRO A 83 -5.64 -18.89 6.74
CA PRO A 83 -4.40 -19.33 6.10
C PRO A 83 -4.62 -20.35 4.97
N ASP A 84 -5.63 -21.23 5.07
CA ASP A 84 -5.90 -22.27 4.06
C ASP A 84 -6.38 -21.65 2.75
N ILE A 85 -7.29 -20.67 2.84
CA ILE A 85 -7.78 -19.92 1.69
C ILE A 85 -6.63 -19.13 1.07
N SER A 86 -5.84 -18.45 1.91
CA SER A 86 -4.68 -17.73 1.41
C SER A 86 -3.70 -18.64 0.69
N SER A 87 -3.40 -19.82 1.23
CA SER A 87 -2.48 -20.78 0.62
C SER A 87 -3.00 -21.27 -0.74
N GLN A 88 -4.30 -21.55 -0.85
CA GLN A 88 -4.94 -21.92 -2.12
C GLN A 88 -4.87 -20.78 -3.15
N VAL A 89 -5.25 -19.56 -2.76
CA VAL A 89 -5.20 -18.38 -3.64
C VAL A 89 -3.76 -18.10 -4.09
N SER A 90 -2.80 -18.15 -3.17
CA SER A 90 -1.38 -18.01 -3.50
C SER A 90 -0.93 -19.10 -4.47
N SER A 91 -1.28 -20.36 -4.25
CA SER A 91 -0.94 -21.47 -5.14
C SER A 91 -1.48 -21.26 -6.56
N LEU A 92 -2.74 -20.81 -6.70
CA LEU A 92 -3.33 -20.46 -7.99
C LEU A 92 -2.62 -19.28 -8.66
N LEU A 93 -2.21 -18.27 -7.89
CA LEU A 93 -1.41 -17.16 -8.39
C LEU A 93 -0.02 -17.62 -8.84
N HIS A 94 0.61 -18.59 -8.19
CA HIS A 94 1.94 -19.06 -8.57
C HIS A 94 1.96 -19.93 -9.85
N LEU A 95 0.80 -20.40 -10.34
CA LEU A 95 0.71 -21.15 -11.60
C LEU A 95 1.32 -20.37 -12.79
N PRO A 96 1.98 -21.04 -13.75
CA PRO A 96 2.75 -20.38 -14.81
C PRO A 96 1.90 -19.61 -15.83
N ASP A 97 0.62 -19.94 -15.94
CA ASP A 97 -0.41 -19.34 -16.80
C ASP A 97 -1.24 -18.26 -16.08
N SER A 98 -1.03 -18.08 -14.78
CA SER A 98 -1.71 -17.02 -14.03
C SER A 98 -1.30 -15.62 -14.52
N GLY A 99 -2.23 -14.67 -14.36
CA GLY A 99 -2.05 -13.30 -14.83
C GLY A 99 -2.47 -13.05 -16.27
N ALA A 100 -2.86 -14.08 -17.03
CA ALA A 100 -3.46 -13.92 -18.36
C ALA A 100 -4.82 -13.18 -18.28
N GLY A 101 -5.26 -12.60 -19.41
CA GLY A 101 -6.48 -11.78 -19.46
C GLY A 101 -7.79 -12.56 -19.24
N ASP A 102 -7.76 -13.87 -19.44
CA ASP A 102 -8.86 -14.82 -19.22
C ASP A 102 -8.80 -15.49 -17.83
N ASN A 103 -7.85 -15.11 -16.98
CA ASN A 103 -7.71 -15.68 -15.65
C ASN A 103 -8.86 -15.22 -14.73
N ASN A 104 -9.73 -16.17 -14.35
CA ASN A 104 -10.90 -15.92 -13.51
C ASN A 104 -10.55 -15.32 -12.13
N LEU A 105 -9.40 -15.69 -11.57
CA LEU A 105 -8.96 -15.14 -10.28
C LEU A 105 -8.53 -13.67 -10.41
N CYS A 106 -7.84 -13.30 -11.48
CA CYS A 106 -7.51 -11.89 -11.77
C CYS A 106 -8.78 -11.07 -11.99
N ARG A 107 -9.77 -11.62 -12.71
CA ARG A 107 -11.08 -10.99 -12.87
C ARG A 107 -11.77 -10.78 -11.52
N TRP A 108 -11.76 -11.79 -10.66
CA TRP A 108 -12.33 -11.69 -9.32
C TRP A 108 -11.64 -10.60 -8.49
N PHE A 109 -10.31 -10.52 -8.51
CA PHE A 109 -9.57 -9.44 -7.82
C PHE A 109 -9.94 -8.06 -8.34
N TYR A 110 -10.07 -7.91 -9.66
CA TYR A 110 -10.47 -6.66 -10.30
C TYR A 110 -11.88 -6.24 -9.87
N ASP A 111 -12.88 -7.11 -10.05
CA ASP A 111 -14.28 -6.83 -9.74
C ASP A 111 -14.47 -6.56 -8.23
N THR A 112 -13.79 -7.34 -7.38
CA THR A 112 -13.83 -7.18 -5.91
C THR A 112 -13.25 -5.85 -5.47
N PHE A 113 -12.13 -5.41 -6.05
CA PHE A 113 -11.53 -4.12 -5.70
C PHE A 113 -12.39 -2.93 -6.14
N GLN A 114 -13.08 -3.05 -7.29
CA GLN A 114 -13.98 -2.02 -7.83
C GLN A 114 -15.25 -1.81 -6.99
N SER A 115 -15.65 -2.82 -6.19
CA SER A 115 -16.82 -2.71 -5.29
C SER A 115 -16.74 -1.54 -4.30
N SER A 116 -15.55 -0.96 -4.10
CA SER A 116 -15.28 0.17 -3.20
C SER A 116 -15.62 -0.09 -1.73
N GLU A 117 -15.84 -1.36 -1.35
CA GLU A 117 -16.04 -1.81 0.03
C GLU A 117 -14.66 -1.96 0.72
N PRO A 118 -14.36 -1.20 1.79
CA PRO A 118 -13.02 -1.19 2.38
C PRO A 118 -12.50 -2.56 2.82
N GLN A 119 -13.35 -3.42 3.38
CA GLN A 119 -12.92 -4.75 3.85
C GLN A 119 -12.54 -5.67 2.68
N LEU A 120 -13.31 -5.64 1.59
CA LEU A 120 -12.99 -6.41 0.39
C LEU A 120 -11.72 -5.88 -0.30
N GLN A 121 -11.52 -4.56 -0.32
CA GLN A 121 -10.28 -3.97 -0.83
C GLN A 121 -9.06 -4.44 -0.03
N LEU A 122 -9.17 -4.60 1.30
CA LEU A 122 -8.09 -5.18 2.11
C LEU A 122 -7.80 -6.64 1.71
N VAL A 123 -8.83 -7.44 1.42
CA VAL A 123 -8.66 -8.82 0.92
C VAL A 123 -7.86 -8.84 -0.39
N VAL A 124 -8.16 -7.93 -1.33
CA VAL A 124 -7.37 -7.81 -2.58
C VAL A 124 -5.94 -7.37 -2.28
N LEU A 125 -5.76 -6.37 -1.42
CA LEU A 125 -4.44 -5.84 -1.05
C LEU A 125 -3.56 -6.87 -0.33
N ARG A 126 -4.15 -7.83 0.42
CA ARG A 126 -3.41 -8.95 1.02
C ARG A 126 -2.55 -9.69 -0.01
N PHE A 127 -3.07 -9.90 -1.23
CA PHE A 127 -2.38 -10.63 -2.29
C PHE A 127 -1.59 -9.73 -3.24
N LEU A 128 -1.58 -8.41 -3.01
CA LEU A 128 -0.80 -7.48 -3.84
C LEU A 128 0.69 -7.82 -3.89
N PRO A 129 1.38 -8.20 -2.80
CA PRO A 129 2.78 -8.61 -2.86
C PRO A 129 3.03 -9.74 -3.87
N ILE A 130 2.15 -10.74 -3.93
CA ILE A 130 2.26 -11.85 -4.87
C ILE A 130 1.96 -11.39 -6.30
N ILE A 131 0.89 -10.61 -6.50
CA ILE A 131 0.51 -10.09 -7.83
C ILE A 131 1.61 -9.21 -8.40
N ALA A 132 2.11 -8.24 -7.63
CA ALA A 132 3.20 -7.35 -8.01
C ALA A 132 4.51 -8.13 -8.21
N GLY A 133 4.80 -9.06 -7.30
CA GLY A 133 5.90 -10.03 -7.33
C GLY A 133 6.01 -10.75 -8.66
N LEU A 134 4.97 -11.53 -8.97
CA LEU A 134 4.88 -12.33 -10.17
C LEU A 134 4.81 -11.47 -11.43
N TYR A 135 4.06 -10.36 -11.40
CA TYR A 135 3.98 -9.45 -12.54
C TYR A 135 5.36 -8.92 -12.92
N LEU A 136 6.11 -8.35 -11.98
CA LEU A 136 7.42 -7.79 -12.24
C LEU A 136 8.45 -8.85 -12.68
N SER A 137 8.41 -10.04 -12.09
CA SER A 137 9.29 -11.15 -12.49
C SER A 137 8.96 -11.70 -13.88
N ARG A 138 7.68 -11.82 -14.23
CA ARG A 138 7.25 -12.44 -15.49
C ARG A 138 7.20 -11.47 -16.67
N VAL A 139 7.01 -10.17 -16.43
CA VAL A 139 6.92 -9.19 -17.52
C VAL A 139 8.25 -9.04 -18.27
N ALA A 140 9.38 -9.31 -17.59
CA ALA A 140 10.70 -9.41 -18.22
C ALA A 140 10.77 -10.57 -19.25
N LEU A 141 9.97 -11.62 -19.06
CA LEU A 141 9.88 -12.79 -19.94
C LEU A 141 8.93 -12.59 -21.13
N LYS A 142 8.36 -11.38 -21.31
CA LYS A 142 7.40 -11.04 -22.38
C LYS A 142 6.15 -11.93 -22.42
N LYS A 143 5.78 -12.54 -21.30
CA LYS A 143 4.51 -13.27 -21.17
C LYS A 143 3.33 -12.29 -21.13
N PRO A 144 2.16 -12.63 -21.71
CA PRO A 144 0.96 -11.81 -21.61
C PRO A 144 0.44 -11.84 -20.17
N LEU A 145 0.37 -10.68 -19.51
CA LEU A 145 -0.02 -10.54 -18.09
C LEU A 145 -1.20 -9.56 -17.91
N ALA A 146 -2.09 -9.51 -18.91
CA ALA A 146 -3.19 -8.54 -18.96
C ALA A 146 -4.12 -8.59 -17.73
N GLY A 147 -4.30 -9.77 -17.11
CA GLY A 147 -5.06 -9.93 -15.87
C GLY A 147 -4.40 -9.23 -14.69
N PHE A 148 -3.09 -9.42 -14.49
CA PHE A 148 -2.35 -8.69 -13.45
C PHE A 148 -2.29 -7.19 -13.73
N GLU A 149 -2.12 -6.80 -14.99
CA GLU A 149 -2.12 -5.40 -15.40
C GLU A 149 -3.47 -4.72 -15.11
N ALA A 150 -4.59 -5.41 -15.34
CA ALA A 150 -5.91 -4.90 -15.02
C ALA A 150 -6.09 -4.64 -13.51
N VAL A 151 -5.66 -5.57 -12.66
CA VAL A 151 -5.74 -5.41 -11.19
C VAL A 151 -4.86 -4.25 -10.73
N LEU A 152 -3.60 -4.18 -11.19
CA LEU A 152 -2.68 -3.10 -10.85
C LEU A 152 -3.18 -1.72 -11.33
N LEU A 153 -3.79 -1.66 -12.52
CA LEU A 153 -4.41 -0.44 -13.03
C LEU A 153 -5.64 -0.04 -12.23
N ALA A 154 -6.47 -0.99 -11.78
CA ALA A 154 -7.62 -0.69 -10.92
C ALA A 154 -7.18 -0.05 -9.60
N ILE A 155 -6.13 -0.60 -8.97
CA ILE A 155 -5.53 -0.05 -7.75
C ILE A 155 -4.96 1.35 -8.01
N TYR A 156 -4.22 1.51 -9.10
CA TYR A 156 -3.65 2.80 -9.49
C TYR A 156 -4.72 3.86 -9.78
N ALA A 157 -5.82 3.49 -10.45
CA ALA A 157 -6.92 4.39 -10.76
C ALA A 157 -7.67 4.83 -9.49
N HIS A 158 -7.85 3.91 -8.53
CA HIS A 158 -8.40 4.23 -7.21
C HIS A 158 -7.54 5.28 -6.48
N GLU A 159 -6.23 5.07 -6.42
CA GLU A 159 -5.29 6.04 -5.83
C GLU A 159 -5.27 7.38 -6.57
N THR A 160 -5.31 7.35 -7.90
CA THR A 160 -5.34 8.57 -8.73
C THR A 160 -6.59 9.40 -8.45
N THR A 161 -7.74 8.74 -8.32
CA THR A 161 -9.02 9.39 -7.99
C THR A 161 -9.01 9.93 -6.57
N SER A 162 -8.50 9.16 -5.61
CA SER A 162 -8.36 9.56 -4.20
C SER A 162 -7.51 10.82 -4.04
N ARG A 163 -6.40 10.93 -4.80
CA ARG A 163 -5.52 12.09 -4.76
C ARG A 163 -6.08 13.34 -5.46
N ALA A 164 -7.13 13.20 -6.28
CA ALA A 164 -7.76 14.31 -7.00
C ALA A 164 -6.76 15.26 -7.73
N GLY A 165 -5.70 14.70 -8.30
CA GLY A 165 -4.63 15.45 -8.98
C GLY A 165 -3.61 16.14 -8.05
N GLN A 166 -3.73 15.99 -6.74
CA GLN A 166 -2.79 16.55 -5.77
C GLN A 166 -1.59 15.62 -5.53
N ALA A 167 -0.45 16.22 -5.19
CA ALA A 167 0.73 15.49 -4.74
C ALA A 167 0.59 15.14 -3.24
N VAL A 168 1.22 14.04 -2.82
CA VAL A 168 1.31 13.70 -1.39
C VAL A 168 2.48 14.48 -0.79
N THR A 169 2.18 15.37 0.13
CA THR A 169 3.15 16.29 0.74
C THR A 169 3.19 16.17 2.26
N VAL A 170 4.34 16.46 2.86
CA VAL A 170 4.52 16.53 4.31
C VAL A 170 5.21 17.83 4.68
N ASN A 171 4.78 18.43 5.80
CA ASN A 171 5.50 19.55 6.39
C ASN A 171 6.71 19.03 7.14
N VAL A 172 7.91 19.44 6.74
CA VAL A 172 9.14 19.09 7.45
C VAL A 172 9.21 19.91 8.75
N PRO A 173 9.23 19.26 9.93
CA PRO A 173 9.32 19.97 11.19
C PRO A 173 10.62 20.77 11.28
N ASP A 174 10.53 22.00 11.76
CA ASP A 174 11.68 22.88 12.01
C ASP A 174 11.73 23.24 13.50
N LEU A 175 12.89 23.00 14.13
CA LEU A 175 13.12 23.26 15.55
C LEU A 175 13.09 24.75 15.90
N SER A 176 13.17 25.63 14.89
CA SER A 176 13.07 27.08 15.05
C SER A 176 11.67 27.54 15.47
N TYR A 177 10.64 26.75 15.12
CA TYR A 177 9.25 27.03 15.47
C TYR A 177 8.82 26.15 16.65
N PRO A 178 7.98 26.67 17.57
CA PRO A 178 7.43 25.84 18.64
C PRO A 178 6.58 24.71 18.06
N SER A 179 6.63 23.56 18.70
CA SER A 179 5.85 22.37 18.34
C SER A 179 5.17 21.80 19.59
N ILE A 180 4.37 20.74 19.39
CA ILE A 180 3.74 20.00 20.49
C ILE A 180 4.79 19.46 21.50
N TYR A 181 6.03 19.21 21.05
CA TYR A 181 7.07 18.59 21.85
C TYR A 181 8.16 19.56 22.35
N HIS A 182 8.23 20.79 21.82
CA HIS A 182 9.27 21.73 22.21
C HIS A 182 8.85 23.18 22.05
N GLU A 183 9.35 24.04 22.94
CA GLU A 183 9.21 25.50 22.85
C GLU A 183 10.49 26.10 22.22
N SER A 184 10.35 27.08 21.33
CA SER A 184 11.52 27.75 20.75
C SER A 184 11.92 28.96 21.60
N LYS A 185 13.19 29.02 22.02
CA LYS A 185 13.71 30.09 22.90
C LYS A 185 13.88 31.44 22.20
N ARG A 186 13.71 31.51 20.88
CA ARG A 186 13.83 32.72 20.07
C ARG A 186 12.65 32.78 19.11
N PRO A 187 11.86 33.86 19.09
CA PRO A 187 10.84 34.03 18.06
C PRO A 187 11.55 34.10 16.70
N ALA A 188 11.06 33.31 15.73
CA ALA A 188 11.53 33.40 14.35
C ALA A 188 11.47 34.87 13.91
N LYS A 189 12.59 35.39 13.39
CA LYS A 189 12.76 36.82 13.14
C LYS A 189 12.09 37.31 11.86
N ASP A 190 11.37 36.45 11.14
CA ASP A 190 10.63 36.79 9.94
C ASP A 190 9.25 36.12 9.98
N ASN A 191 8.25 36.83 9.44
CA ASN A 191 6.88 36.38 9.28
C ASN A 191 6.70 35.27 8.22
N ASP A 192 7.79 34.60 7.81
CA ASP A 192 7.77 33.46 6.88
C ASP A 192 7.33 32.15 7.57
N ALA A 193 6.69 32.23 8.74
CA ALA A 193 6.01 31.12 9.38
C ALA A 193 4.92 30.46 8.50
N ALA A 194 4.53 31.12 7.41
CA ALA A 194 3.60 30.59 6.40
C ALA A 194 4.26 29.70 5.34
N ASP A 195 5.59 29.80 5.12
CA ASP A 195 6.33 28.89 4.25
C ASP A 195 6.79 27.67 5.08
N LEU A 196 5.81 26.89 5.54
CA LEU A 196 6.07 25.55 6.06
C LEU A 196 6.85 24.79 4.99
N ASN A 197 8.04 24.29 5.35
CA ASN A 197 8.93 23.54 4.46
C ASN A 197 8.21 22.28 3.93
N LEU A 198 7.45 22.43 2.85
CA LEU A 198 6.60 21.39 2.28
C LEU A 198 7.46 20.48 1.40
N ALA A 199 7.67 19.25 1.86
CA ALA A 199 8.35 18.22 1.09
C ALA A 199 7.33 17.36 0.32
N VAL A 200 7.55 17.18 -0.98
CA VAL A 200 6.75 16.27 -1.81
C VAL A 200 7.25 14.83 -1.62
N ILE A 201 6.41 13.98 -1.04
CA ILE A 201 6.71 12.55 -0.82
C ILE A 201 6.46 11.75 -2.10
N SER A 202 5.33 12.01 -2.75
CA SER A 202 4.89 11.30 -3.95
C SER A 202 4.24 12.32 -4.89
N PRO A 203 4.70 12.46 -6.15
CA PRO A 203 4.13 13.43 -7.07
C PRO A 203 2.67 13.11 -7.40
N SER A 204 1.96 14.10 -7.96
CA SER A 204 0.61 13.94 -8.48
C SER A 204 0.54 12.80 -9.50
N LEU A 205 -0.63 12.15 -9.57
CA LEU A 205 -0.86 11.00 -10.43
C LEU A 205 -1.69 11.39 -11.65
N GLU A 206 -1.29 10.87 -12.80
CA GLU A 206 -2.03 11.02 -14.06
C GLU A 206 -2.83 9.73 -14.32
N PRO A 207 -4.09 9.78 -14.79
CA PRO A 207 -4.83 8.58 -15.15
C PRO A 207 -4.16 7.81 -16.30
N HIS A 208 -4.05 6.49 -16.15
CA HIS A 208 -3.46 5.61 -17.17
C HIS A 208 -4.42 4.47 -17.52
N GLY A 209 -4.61 4.21 -18.82
CA GLY A 209 -5.44 3.10 -19.31
C GLY A 209 -4.67 1.82 -19.66
N THR A 210 -3.33 1.86 -19.71
CA THR A 210 -2.48 0.70 -20.05
C THR A 210 -1.15 0.74 -19.30
N VAL A 211 -0.59 -0.42 -18.96
CA VAL A 211 0.71 -0.51 -18.27
C VAL A 211 1.86 -0.51 -19.27
N ARG A 212 2.46 0.67 -19.50
CA ARG A 212 3.67 0.81 -20.35
C ARG A 212 4.94 0.55 -19.55
N SER A 213 6.00 0.07 -20.20
CA SER A 213 7.30 -0.21 -19.56
C SER A 213 7.88 1.00 -18.80
N THR A 214 7.75 2.21 -19.35
CA THR A 214 8.24 3.47 -18.76
C THR A 214 7.46 3.90 -17.51
N ARG A 215 6.21 3.47 -17.37
CA ARG A 215 5.33 3.83 -16.24
C ARG A 215 5.13 2.67 -15.26
N ARG A 216 5.53 1.45 -15.64
CA ARG A 216 5.34 0.22 -14.86
C ARG A 216 5.80 0.36 -13.41
N ALA A 217 7.02 0.84 -13.21
CA ALA A 217 7.59 1.00 -11.88
C ALA A 217 6.77 1.98 -11.02
N ARG A 218 6.25 3.06 -11.61
CA ARG A 218 5.40 4.03 -10.92
C ARG A 218 4.03 3.45 -10.59
N ILE A 219 3.40 2.72 -11.52
CA ILE A 219 2.09 2.07 -11.30
C ILE A 219 2.20 1.07 -10.15
N VAL A 220 3.19 0.17 -10.20
CA VAL A 220 3.41 -0.82 -9.12
C VAL A 220 3.83 -0.12 -7.83
N GLY A 221 4.69 0.90 -7.90
CA GLY A 221 5.11 1.69 -6.73
C GLY A 221 3.93 2.33 -6.00
N VAL A 222 2.97 2.92 -6.72
CA VAL A 222 1.74 3.50 -6.14
C VAL A 222 0.86 2.42 -5.53
N ALA A 223 0.73 1.25 -6.17
CA ALA A 223 0.00 0.13 -5.57
C ALA A 223 0.65 -0.31 -4.24
N LEU A 224 1.98 -0.36 -4.17
CA LEU A 224 2.72 -0.64 -2.94
C LEU A 224 2.59 0.49 -1.90
N GLU A 225 2.47 1.76 -2.31
CA GLU A 225 2.15 2.88 -1.41
C GLU A 225 0.78 2.68 -0.76
N LEU A 226 -0.25 2.27 -1.53
CA LEU A 226 -1.57 1.96 -0.97
C LEU A 226 -1.50 0.76 -0.01
N TYR A 227 -0.79 -0.31 -0.37
CA TYR A 227 -0.55 -1.43 0.55
C TYR A 227 0.13 -0.99 1.84
N TYR A 228 1.17 -0.14 1.73
CA TYR A 228 1.85 0.42 2.89
C TYR A 228 0.90 1.23 3.78
N SER A 229 -0.03 2.01 3.21
CA SER A 229 -1.03 2.75 4.00
C SER A 229 -1.96 1.86 4.84
N LYS A 230 -2.08 0.57 4.48
CA LYS A 230 -2.90 -0.44 5.15
C LYS A 230 -2.09 -1.54 5.82
N ILE A 231 -0.76 -1.43 5.88
CA ILE A 231 0.15 -2.51 6.27
C ILE A 231 -0.05 -3.00 7.71
N SER A 232 -0.53 -2.15 8.60
CA SER A 232 -0.87 -2.52 9.98
C SER A 232 -2.02 -3.54 10.05
N LEU A 233 -2.94 -3.49 9.08
CA LEU A 233 -4.07 -4.41 8.95
C LEU A 233 -3.70 -5.67 8.16
N MET A 234 -2.52 -5.72 7.55
CA MET A 234 -2.10 -6.85 6.73
C MET A 234 -1.59 -8.01 7.60
N PRO A 235 -2.02 -9.25 7.30
CA PRO A 235 -1.57 -10.44 8.00
C PRO A 235 -0.09 -10.71 7.74
N VAL A 236 0.58 -11.38 8.68
CA VAL A 236 2.04 -11.64 8.62
C VAL A 236 2.45 -12.35 7.34
N GLY A 237 1.69 -13.36 6.90
CA GLY A 237 1.97 -14.10 5.66
C GLY A 237 2.11 -13.21 4.42
N SER A 238 1.22 -12.21 4.25
CA SER A 238 1.31 -11.24 3.15
C SER A 238 2.62 -10.44 3.15
N LYS A 239 3.11 -10.11 4.35
CA LYS A 239 4.36 -9.37 4.55
C LYS A 239 5.59 -10.26 4.29
N ILE A 240 5.51 -11.54 4.64
CA ILE A 240 6.54 -12.54 4.32
C ILE A 240 6.64 -12.72 2.80
N ASP A 241 5.51 -12.92 2.10
CA ASP A 241 5.45 -13.02 0.63
C ASP A 241 6.15 -11.80 -0.02
N PHE A 242 5.90 -10.60 0.51
CA PHE A 242 6.56 -9.38 0.04
C PHE A 242 8.09 -9.43 0.18
N CYS A 243 8.57 -9.87 1.35
CA CYS A 243 10.00 -10.00 1.62
C CYS A 243 10.65 -11.04 0.68
N GLU A 244 9.95 -12.13 0.39
CA GLU A 244 10.40 -13.15 -0.56
C GLU A 244 10.60 -12.59 -1.96
N PHE A 245 9.62 -11.85 -2.48
CA PHE A 245 9.77 -11.22 -3.79
C PHE A 245 10.88 -10.17 -3.82
N CYS A 246 11.13 -9.45 -2.72
CA CYS A 246 12.28 -8.53 -2.64
C CYS A 246 13.63 -9.24 -2.80
N LYS A 247 13.78 -10.45 -2.24
CA LYS A 247 14.98 -11.29 -2.46
C LYS A 247 15.09 -11.69 -3.94
N VAL A 248 13.99 -12.16 -4.54
CA VAL A 248 13.95 -12.56 -5.95
C VAL A 248 14.32 -11.39 -6.88
N TRP A 249 13.75 -10.21 -6.66
CA TRP A 249 13.98 -9.00 -7.44
C TRP A 249 15.42 -8.50 -7.42
N SER A 250 16.11 -8.71 -6.30
CA SER A 250 17.53 -8.32 -6.18
C SER A 250 18.41 -9.15 -7.12
N GLY A 251 18.00 -10.38 -7.45
CA GLY A 251 18.75 -11.33 -8.28
C GLY A 251 19.91 -12.01 -7.54
N GLN A 252 19.85 -12.03 -6.20
CA GLN A 252 20.80 -12.74 -5.34
C GLN A 252 20.29 -14.15 -5.07
N GLU A 253 20.99 -15.18 -5.57
CA GLU A 253 20.79 -16.55 -5.12
C GLU A 253 21.71 -16.83 -3.93
N GLY A 254 21.13 -17.19 -2.78
CA GLY A 254 21.71 -18.11 -1.80
C GLY A 254 23.05 -17.80 -1.11
N HIS A 255 23.79 -16.76 -1.47
CA HIS A 255 24.98 -16.38 -0.73
C HIS A 255 24.58 -15.46 0.42
N GLU A 256 24.31 -16.08 1.56
CA GLU A 256 24.24 -15.41 2.85
C GLU A 256 25.51 -14.58 3.01
N LEU A 257 25.38 -13.25 3.02
CA LEU A 257 26.43 -12.41 3.53
C LEU A 257 26.58 -12.82 5.00
N GLN A 258 27.65 -13.54 5.31
CA GLN A 258 28.03 -13.84 6.68
C GLN A 258 28.09 -12.51 7.44
N ASP A 259 27.42 -12.46 8.59
CA ASP A 259 27.35 -11.29 9.47
C ASP A 259 28.72 -11.02 10.13
N ASP A 260 29.81 -10.97 9.37
CA ASP A 260 31.11 -10.55 9.88
C ASP A 260 31.19 -9.03 9.86
N GLU A 261 31.36 -8.49 11.06
CA GLU A 261 30.99 -7.12 11.45
C GLU A 261 31.92 -6.01 10.96
N ASP A 262 33.01 -6.25 10.23
CA ASP A 262 33.94 -5.16 9.89
C ASP A 262 34.77 -5.36 8.61
N SER A 263 34.41 -6.31 7.75
CA SER A 263 35.08 -6.50 6.46
C SER A 263 34.07 -6.45 5.31
N VAL A 264 33.91 -5.25 4.73
CA VAL A 264 33.53 -5.16 3.31
C VAL A 264 34.76 -5.56 2.50
N GLU A 265 35.22 -6.80 2.65
CA GLU A 265 36.17 -7.39 1.72
C GLU A 265 35.37 -7.80 0.49
N PHE A 266 35.59 -7.07 -0.59
CA PHE A 266 35.23 -7.50 -1.93
C PHE A 266 35.98 -8.81 -2.20
N GLN A 267 35.37 -9.96 -1.93
CA GLN A 267 35.81 -11.20 -2.55
C GLN A 267 35.45 -11.14 -4.04
N GLU A 268 36.34 -10.54 -4.84
CA GLU A 268 36.46 -10.86 -6.25
C GLU A 268 36.95 -12.31 -6.37
N ASN A 269 36.03 -13.27 -6.28
CA ASN A 269 36.33 -14.60 -6.78
C ASN A 269 36.26 -14.58 -8.31
N GLN A 270 37.40 -14.27 -8.92
CA GLN A 270 37.74 -14.70 -10.27
C GLN A 270 37.72 -16.24 -10.30
N GLY A 271 36.58 -16.80 -10.73
CA GLY A 271 36.35 -18.23 -10.80
C GLY A 271 35.40 -18.59 -11.93
N ASN A 272 35.94 -18.51 -13.16
CA ASN A 272 35.43 -19.08 -14.41
C ASN A 272 34.22 -18.41 -15.08
N ALA A 273 34.53 -17.57 -16.07
CA ALA A 273 33.68 -17.23 -17.18
C ALA A 273 33.40 -18.48 -18.02
N ASP A 274 32.18 -19.00 -17.92
CA ASP A 274 31.43 -19.66 -19.00
C ASP A 274 30.15 -20.26 -18.39
N LYS A 275 29.22 -19.37 -18.03
CA LYS A 275 27.80 -19.70 -18.06
C LYS A 275 27.10 -18.57 -18.78
N GLU A 276 26.92 -18.81 -20.07
CA GLU A 276 25.90 -18.26 -20.94
C GLU A 276 24.71 -17.74 -20.14
N SER A 277 24.26 -16.53 -20.49
CA SER A 277 23.22 -15.75 -19.82
C SER A 277 21.90 -16.52 -19.66
N VAL A 278 21.83 -17.39 -18.67
CA VAL A 278 20.56 -17.84 -18.12
C VAL A 278 19.98 -16.60 -17.49
N ILE A 279 18.86 -16.13 -18.05
CA ILE A 279 18.06 -15.05 -17.48
C ILE A 279 17.85 -15.42 -16.01
N LYS A 280 18.54 -14.71 -15.10
CA LYS A 280 18.37 -14.86 -13.65
C LYS A 280 16.89 -14.68 -13.37
N GLU A 281 16.17 -15.79 -13.17
CA GLU A 281 14.71 -15.76 -13.05
C GLU A 281 14.35 -14.82 -11.89
N GLY A 282 13.75 -13.68 -12.23
CA GLY A 282 13.27 -12.71 -11.24
C GLY A 282 14.12 -11.46 -10.99
N ARG A 283 15.35 -11.32 -11.53
CA ARG A 283 16.06 -10.03 -11.41
C ARG A 283 15.32 -8.94 -12.20
N ILE A 284 14.93 -7.84 -11.53
CA ILE A 284 14.24 -6.71 -12.18
C ILE A 284 15.04 -5.41 -12.07
N ALA A 285 14.60 -4.42 -12.86
CA ALA A 285 15.00 -3.02 -12.66
C ALA A 285 14.28 -2.46 -11.42
N LEU A 286 15.05 -1.84 -10.52
CA LEU A 286 14.56 -1.26 -9.27
C LEU A 286 14.82 0.25 -9.26
N PRO A 287 14.08 1.04 -10.07
CA PRO A 287 14.20 2.49 -10.03
C PRO A 287 13.69 3.03 -8.68
N TRP A 288 14.08 4.25 -8.33
CA TRP A 288 13.84 4.81 -7.00
C TRP A 288 12.35 4.90 -6.63
N GLU A 289 11.47 5.16 -7.61
CA GLU A 289 10.02 5.24 -7.43
C GLU A 289 9.40 3.91 -6.97
N LEU A 290 10.05 2.79 -7.30
CA LEU A 290 9.66 1.47 -6.83
C LEU A 290 10.36 1.13 -5.50
N LEU A 291 11.63 1.51 -5.35
CA LEU A 291 12.41 1.18 -4.17
C LEU A 291 11.98 1.95 -2.91
N GLN A 292 11.44 3.16 -3.06
CA GLN A 292 10.97 3.98 -1.95
C GLN A 292 9.83 3.30 -1.16
N PRO A 293 8.71 2.85 -1.77
CA PRO A 293 7.68 2.10 -1.03
C PRO A 293 8.19 0.74 -0.55
N ILE A 294 9.09 0.07 -1.29
CA ILE A 294 9.72 -1.19 -0.83
C ILE A 294 10.44 -0.97 0.50
N SER A 295 11.22 0.09 0.59
CA SER A 295 11.99 0.43 1.80
C SER A 295 11.08 0.73 3.00
N ARG A 296 9.94 1.39 2.77
CA ARG A 296 8.94 1.67 3.83
C ARG A 296 8.27 0.39 4.34
N ILE A 297 7.89 -0.50 3.42
CA ILE A 297 7.28 -1.79 3.76
C ILE A 297 8.28 -2.64 4.56
N LEU A 298 9.53 -2.76 4.09
CA LEU A 298 10.57 -3.50 4.83
C LEU A 298 10.87 -2.87 6.19
N GLY A 299 10.87 -1.53 6.29
CA GLY A 299 10.98 -0.83 7.57
C GLY A 299 9.88 -1.22 8.54
N HIS A 300 8.62 -1.32 8.09
CA HIS A 300 7.52 -1.82 8.91
C HIS A 300 7.69 -3.29 9.30
N CYS A 301 8.16 -4.15 8.38
CA CYS A 301 8.38 -5.56 8.70
C CYS A 301 9.50 -5.77 9.73
N LEU A 302 10.49 -4.88 9.76
CA LEU A 302 11.62 -4.95 10.69
C LEU A 302 11.36 -4.30 12.05
N LEU A 303 10.65 -3.16 12.04
CA LEU A 303 10.52 -2.25 13.20
C LEU A 303 9.06 -2.05 13.62
N GLY A 304 8.13 -2.77 13.02
CA GLY A 304 6.71 -2.67 13.32
C GLY A 304 6.37 -3.19 14.72
N PRO A 305 5.16 -2.88 15.21
CA PRO A 305 4.73 -3.26 16.56
C PRO A 305 4.58 -4.77 16.74
N THR A 306 4.30 -5.51 15.66
CA THR A 306 4.18 -6.96 15.67
C THR A 306 5.58 -7.59 15.59
N ARG A 307 6.09 -8.08 16.73
CA ARG A 307 7.41 -8.74 16.82
C ARG A 307 7.31 -10.21 16.43
N ASP A 308 7.17 -10.48 15.14
CA ASP A 308 7.20 -11.83 14.59
C ASP A 308 8.63 -12.16 14.09
N GLU A 309 9.26 -13.19 14.67
CA GLU A 309 10.66 -13.52 14.39
C GLU A 309 10.88 -13.98 12.94
N GLU A 310 9.93 -14.72 12.37
CA GLU A 310 9.99 -15.19 10.99
C GLU A 310 9.92 -14.02 10.01
N LEU A 311 9.01 -13.07 10.26
CA LEU A 311 8.90 -11.84 9.48
C LEU A 311 10.16 -10.99 9.56
N ILE A 312 10.71 -10.77 10.76
CA ILE A 312 11.94 -9.99 10.95
C ILE A 312 13.11 -10.67 10.23
N GLY A 313 13.22 -11.99 10.31
CA GLY A 313 14.22 -12.78 9.60
C GLY A 313 14.10 -12.63 8.08
N SER A 314 12.89 -12.80 7.54
CA SER A 314 12.60 -12.67 6.11
C SER A 314 12.87 -11.25 5.60
N ALA A 315 12.44 -10.23 6.35
CA ALA A 315 12.68 -8.83 6.01
C ALA A 315 14.16 -8.44 6.09
N SER A 316 14.90 -8.98 7.08
CA SER A 316 16.34 -8.76 7.20
C SER A 316 17.09 -9.37 6.02
N ALA A 317 16.74 -10.60 5.63
CA ALA A 317 17.29 -11.24 4.44
C ALA A 317 17.00 -10.42 3.17
N ALA A 318 15.75 -9.97 2.99
CA ALA A 318 15.36 -9.10 1.88
C ALA A 318 16.18 -7.79 1.83
N CYS A 319 16.35 -7.11 2.98
CA CYS A 319 17.17 -5.91 3.09
C CYS A 319 18.65 -6.16 2.75
N ARG A 320 19.23 -7.29 3.19
CA ARG A 320 20.62 -7.67 2.83
C ARG A 320 20.75 -7.89 1.31
N SER A 321 19.81 -8.64 0.73
CA SER A 321 19.75 -8.89 -0.72
C SER A 321 19.64 -7.61 -1.54
N LEU A 322 18.77 -6.67 -1.12
CA LEU A 322 18.62 -5.37 -1.78
C LEU A 322 19.84 -4.46 -1.56
N TYR A 323 20.49 -4.50 -0.39
CA TYR A 323 21.72 -3.75 -0.13
C TYR A 323 22.86 -4.22 -1.03
N SER A 324 23.09 -5.54 -1.11
CA SER A 324 24.09 -6.12 -2.02
C SER A 324 23.84 -5.70 -3.47
N ARG A 325 22.58 -5.77 -3.90
CA ARG A 325 22.17 -5.30 -5.22
C ARG A 325 22.41 -3.80 -5.43
N SER A 326 22.15 -2.98 -4.42
CA SER A 326 22.31 -1.53 -4.49
C SER A 326 23.78 -1.12 -4.61
N LEU A 327 24.69 -1.86 -3.96
CA LEU A 327 26.13 -1.72 -4.13
C LEU A 327 26.56 -2.07 -5.55
N HIS A 328 26.07 -3.20 -6.08
CA HIS A 328 26.36 -3.61 -7.45
C HIS A 328 25.87 -2.59 -8.48
N ASP A 329 24.68 -2.02 -8.29
CA ASP A 329 24.11 -1.03 -9.21
C ASP A 329 24.62 0.41 -8.94
N ILE A 330 25.46 0.61 -7.92
CA ILE A 330 26.02 1.91 -7.49
C ILE A 330 24.91 2.97 -7.34
N ASN A 331 23.80 2.59 -6.68
CA ASN A 331 22.67 3.49 -6.43
C ASN A 331 22.78 4.09 -5.02
N PRO A 332 23.21 5.36 -4.85
CA PRO A 332 23.50 5.94 -3.54
C PRO A 332 22.27 6.04 -2.63
N HIS A 333 21.10 6.37 -3.18
CA HIS A 333 19.85 6.47 -2.41
C HIS A 333 19.44 5.09 -1.88
N ALA A 334 19.54 4.07 -2.73
CA ALA A 334 19.25 2.70 -2.38
C ALA A 334 20.21 2.16 -1.31
N ILE A 335 21.53 2.34 -1.52
CA ILE A 335 22.58 1.97 -0.57
C ILE A 335 22.30 2.57 0.81
N LEU A 336 22.02 3.88 0.86
CA LEU A 336 21.74 4.57 2.11
C LEU A 336 20.49 4.02 2.80
N ALA A 337 19.38 3.87 2.07
CA ALA A 337 18.12 3.37 2.61
C ALA A 337 18.27 1.95 3.16
N THR A 338 18.77 1.01 2.36
CA THR A 338 18.87 -0.40 2.76
C THR A 338 19.90 -0.61 3.88
N ARG A 339 21.04 0.09 3.85
CA ARG A 339 22.04 0.02 4.93
C ARG A 339 21.51 0.60 6.24
N SER A 340 20.74 1.68 6.17
CA SER A 340 20.13 2.28 7.37
C SER A 340 19.12 1.34 8.00
N LEU A 341 18.28 0.68 7.21
CA LEU A 341 17.34 -0.34 7.71
C LEU A 341 18.06 -1.52 8.39
N LEU A 342 19.14 -2.02 7.81
CA LEU A 342 19.95 -3.10 8.42
C LEU A 342 20.58 -2.67 9.75
N ARG A 343 21.04 -1.41 9.85
CA ARG A 343 21.58 -0.89 11.12
C ARG A 343 20.50 -0.73 12.17
N LEU A 344 19.34 -0.19 11.78
CA LEU A 344 18.19 -0.03 12.69
C LEU A 344 17.66 -1.37 13.18
N SER A 345 17.58 -2.40 12.32
CA SER A 345 17.13 -3.72 12.74
C SER A 345 18.08 -4.35 13.77
N LYS A 346 19.40 -4.23 13.56
CA LYS A 346 20.41 -4.67 14.56
C LYS A 346 20.23 -3.93 15.89
N MET A 347 20.05 -2.61 15.85
CA MET A 347 19.84 -1.80 17.06
C MET A 347 18.55 -2.18 17.80
N ALA A 348 17.47 -2.50 17.09
CA ALA A 348 16.18 -2.90 17.66
C ALA A 348 16.19 -4.31 18.29
N LEU A 349 17.15 -5.15 17.90
CA LEU A 349 17.40 -6.47 18.50
C LEU A 349 18.28 -6.38 19.76
N ASP A 350 19.03 -5.29 19.95
CA ASP A 350 19.83 -5.09 21.15
C ASP A 350 18.92 -4.79 22.36
N PRO A 351 18.88 -5.66 23.38
CA PRO A 351 18.02 -5.48 24.55
C PRO A 351 18.33 -4.19 25.32
N LYS A 352 19.52 -3.60 25.17
CA LYS A 352 19.87 -2.32 25.81
C LYS A 352 19.11 -1.12 25.24
N ASN A 353 18.58 -1.25 24.03
CA ASN A 353 17.88 -0.18 23.32
C ASN A 353 16.35 -0.29 23.40
N ASN A 354 15.80 -1.31 24.08
CA ASN A 354 14.34 -1.48 24.29
C ASN A 354 13.78 -0.56 25.39
N VAL A 355 14.37 0.61 25.62
CA VAL A 355 13.83 1.59 26.58
C VAL A 355 12.88 2.52 25.84
N ASP A 356 11.59 2.46 26.15
CA ASP A 356 10.64 3.45 25.68
C ASP A 356 10.77 4.73 26.51
N HIS A 357 11.45 5.73 25.94
CA HIS A 357 11.64 7.03 26.57
C HIS A 357 10.37 7.90 26.59
N THR A 358 9.27 7.43 25.98
CA THR A 358 7.97 8.10 26.00
C THR A 358 7.04 7.56 27.08
N GLU A 359 7.36 6.42 27.69
CA GLU A 359 6.67 5.94 28.89
C GLU A 359 7.02 6.84 30.08
N ILE A 360 6.00 7.55 30.59
CA ILE A 360 6.13 8.30 31.84
C ILE A 360 6.09 7.27 32.97
N PRO A 361 7.14 7.18 33.82
CA PRO A 361 7.11 6.26 34.94
C PRO A 361 5.97 6.65 35.89
N MET A 362 4.92 5.84 35.93
CA MET A 362 3.86 5.97 36.93
C MET A 362 4.47 5.72 38.30
N SER A 363 4.75 6.81 39.01
CA SER A 363 5.12 6.77 40.40
C SER A 363 3.83 6.89 41.21
N ASP A 364 3.35 5.78 41.80
CA ASP A 364 2.19 5.77 42.72
C ASP A 364 2.44 6.52 44.05
N VAL A 365 3.49 7.35 44.10
CA VAL A 365 3.86 8.13 45.26
C VAL A 365 3.37 9.55 45.06
N ILE A 366 2.16 9.82 45.55
CA ILE A 366 1.71 11.20 45.81
C ILE A 366 2.61 11.72 46.93
N SER A 367 3.57 12.57 46.58
CA SER A 367 4.35 13.33 47.56
C SER A 367 3.45 14.46 48.04
N LEU A 368 2.96 14.34 49.28
CA LEU A 368 2.23 15.39 50.00
C LEU A 368 3.19 16.43 50.58
#